data_AF-A0A7C3P056-F1
#
_entry.id   AF-A0A7C3P056-F1
#
_cell.length_a   1.000
_cell.length_b   1.000
_cell.length_c   1.000
_cell.angle_alpha   90.00
_cell.angle_beta   90.00
_cell.angle_gamma   90.00
#
_symmetry.space_group_name_H-M   'P 1'
#
loop_
_entity.id
_entity.type
_entity.pdbx_description
1 polymer ?
#
loop_
_entity_poly.entity_id
_entity_poly.type
_entity_poly.pdbx_seq_one_letter_code
_entity_poly.pdbx_strand_id
1 'polypeptide(L)'
;MSWSRLRKRVLSGKCVYGMMIRQARDPGAPALFAAAGYDFVFIDMEHGNYSMETVADLIRGAKSVGIATIIRVPHLETYFISRVLDAGAEGIMVPMTSTKEQAERIVRYSKYAPLGGRGFGGQMGHSDYKPVKAAEF
;
A
#
# COMPACT_ATOMS: atom_id res chain seq x y z
N MET A 1 9.89 -6.08 11.55
CA MET A 1 8.77 -5.58 10.73
C MET A 1 9.19 -5.62 9.26
N SER A 2 8.46 -6.38 8.42
CA SER A 2 8.86 -6.75 7.04
C SER A 2 8.75 -5.61 6.00
N TRP A 3 8.06 -4.51 6.36
CA TRP A 3 7.73 -3.32 5.55
C TRP A 3 8.90 -2.63 4.81
N SER A 4 10.15 -3.03 5.07
CA SER A 4 11.34 -2.43 4.50
C SER A 4 11.91 -3.17 3.29
N ARG A 5 11.46 -4.40 2.99
CA ARG A 5 12.15 -5.23 1.99
C ARG A 5 11.97 -4.73 0.56
N LEU A 6 10.74 -4.41 0.15
CA LEU A 6 10.47 -3.89 -1.20
C LEU A 6 11.18 -2.54 -1.40
N ARG A 7 10.96 -1.58 -0.50
CA ARG A 7 11.58 -0.25 -0.56
C ARG A 7 13.11 -0.33 -0.59
N LYS A 8 13.74 -1.15 0.25
CA LYS A 8 15.21 -1.34 0.23
C LYS A 8 15.72 -1.87 -1.10
N ARG A 9 15.00 -2.81 -1.72
CA ARG A 9 15.37 -3.35 -3.04
C ARG A 9 15.25 -2.30 -4.13
N VAL A 10 14.14 -1.56 -4.16
CA VAL A 10 13.93 -0.49 -5.14
C VAL A 10 15.01 0.59 -5.00
N LEU A 11 15.29 1.05 -3.78
CA LEU A 11 16.31 2.08 -3.52
C LEU A 11 17.76 1.61 -3.77
N SER A 12 18.01 0.30 -3.80
CA SER A 12 19.32 -0.27 -4.17
C SER A 12 19.45 -0.53 -5.68
N GLY A 13 18.49 -0.05 -6.49
CA GLY A 13 18.51 -0.21 -7.94
C GLY A 13 18.20 -1.64 -8.42
N LYS A 14 17.75 -2.53 -7.53
CA LYS A 14 17.35 -3.89 -7.92
C LYS A 14 16.01 -3.86 -8.65
N CYS A 15 15.93 -4.62 -9.73
CA CYS A 15 14.64 -4.89 -10.37
C CYS A 15 13.74 -5.66 -9.40
N VAL A 16 12.45 -5.29 -9.38
CA VAL A 16 11.41 -5.97 -8.61
C VAL A 16 10.25 -6.27 -9.54
N TYR A 17 9.69 -7.47 -9.42
CA TYR A 17 8.61 -7.96 -10.26
C TYR A 17 7.31 -8.00 -9.47
N GLY A 18 6.24 -7.45 -10.02
CA GLY A 18 4.93 -7.48 -9.37
C GLY A 18 3.84 -7.98 -10.30
N MET A 19 2.74 -8.42 -9.70
CA MET A 19 1.54 -8.85 -10.41
C MET A 19 0.36 -7.92 -10.12
N MET A 20 -0.33 -7.47 -11.17
CA MET A 20 -1.52 -6.63 -11.03
C MET A 20 -2.76 -7.47 -10.73
N ILE A 21 -3.53 -7.01 -9.73
CA ILE A 21 -4.83 -7.56 -9.34
C ILE A 21 -5.90 -6.51 -9.67
N ARG A 22 -6.72 -6.80 -10.70
CA ARG A 22 -7.79 -5.91 -11.18
C ARG A 22 -9.19 -6.54 -11.17
N GLN A 23 -9.27 -7.88 -11.20
CA GLN A 23 -10.54 -8.61 -11.25
C GLN A 23 -10.68 -9.65 -10.12
N ALA A 24 -9.59 -10.29 -9.69
CA ALA A 24 -9.65 -11.26 -8.61
C ALA A 24 -10.05 -10.59 -7.28
N ARG A 25 -10.94 -11.24 -6.54
CA ARG A 25 -11.41 -10.80 -5.20
C ARG A 25 -11.00 -11.77 -4.09
N ASP A 26 -10.42 -12.89 -4.47
CA ASP A 26 -10.00 -13.93 -3.53
C ASP A 26 -8.83 -13.43 -2.67
N PRO A 27 -8.97 -13.38 -1.33
CA PRO A 27 -7.87 -13.01 -0.42
C PRO A 27 -6.66 -13.93 -0.53
N GLY A 28 -6.80 -15.13 -1.10
CA GLY A 28 -5.71 -16.05 -1.40
C GLY A 28 -4.92 -15.70 -2.67
N ALA A 29 -5.40 -14.80 -3.53
CA ALA A 29 -4.69 -14.44 -4.76
C ALA A 29 -3.25 -13.92 -4.53
N PRO A 30 -2.97 -13.05 -3.54
CA PRO A 30 -1.60 -12.67 -3.19
C PRO A 30 -0.70 -13.85 -2.80
N ALA A 31 -1.24 -14.89 -2.14
CA ALA A 31 -0.47 -16.08 -1.79
C ALA A 31 -0.02 -16.85 -3.03
N LEU A 32 -0.88 -16.95 -4.05
CA LEU A 32 -0.51 -17.54 -5.34
C LEU A 32 0.65 -16.78 -6.00
N PHE A 33 0.60 -15.44 -5.98
CA PHE A 33 1.67 -14.63 -6.56
C PHE A 33 2.97 -14.67 -5.74
N ALA A 34 2.88 -14.76 -4.42
CA ALA A 34 4.05 -15.00 -3.57
C ALA A 34 4.71 -16.36 -3.90
N ALA A 35 3.91 -17.42 -4.05
CA ALA A 35 4.40 -18.75 -4.43
C ALA A 35 5.02 -18.77 -5.83
N ALA A 36 4.53 -17.92 -6.75
CA ALA A 36 5.09 -17.73 -8.08
C ALA A 36 6.39 -16.87 -8.10
N GLY A 37 6.84 -16.37 -6.95
CA GLY A 37 8.09 -15.63 -6.82
C GLY A 37 8.00 -14.12 -7.10
N TYR A 38 6.79 -13.54 -7.12
CA TYR A 38 6.63 -12.09 -7.23
C TYR A 38 7.07 -11.37 -5.94
N ASP A 39 7.59 -10.16 -6.12
CA ASP A 39 8.10 -9.33 -5.03
C ASP A 39 6.99 -8.50 -4.36
N PHE A 40 5.94 -8.19 -5.13
CA PHE A 40 4.78 -7.44 -4.66
C PHE A 40 3.54 -7.75 -5.50
N VAL A 41 2.37 -7.42 -4.95
CA VAL A 41 1.12 -7.34 -5.72
C VAL A 41 0.71 -5.89 -5.89
N PHE A 42 0.16 -5.58 -7.06
CA PHE A 42 -0.33 -4.25 -7.41
C PHE A 42 -1.85 -4.28 -7.47
N ILE A 43 -2.53 -3.72 -6.48
CA ILE A 43 -3.99 -3.72 -6.40
C ILE A 43 -4.51 -2.43 -7.01
N ASP A 44 -5.38 -2.56 -8.01
CA ASP A 44 -5.86 -1.43 -8.79
C ASP A 44 -7.25 -0.96 -8.35
N MET A 45 -7.34 0.20 -7.69
CA MET A 45 -8.61 0.83 -7.36
C MET A 45 -9.07 1.87 -8.39
N GLU A 46 -8.24 2.26 -9.36
CA GLU A 46 -8.61 3.24 -10.39
C GLU A 46 -9.50 2.60 -11.47
N HIS A 47 -9.16 1.36 -11.87
CA HIS A 47 -9.93 0.62 -12.88
C HIS A 47 -10.45 -0.73 -12.39
N GLY A 48 -10.16 -1.11 -11.14
CA GLY A 48 -10.74 -2.29 -10.49
C GLY A 48 -12.03 -1.94 -9.76
N ASN A 49 -13.00 -2.85 -9.80
CA ASN A 49 -14.29 -2.70 -9.13
C ASN A 49 -14.22 -3.22 -7.69
N TYR A 50 -13.39 -2.56 -6.87
CA TYR A 50 -13.13 -2.96 -5.49
C TYR A 50 -13.68 -1.97 -4.49
N SER A 51 -14.35 -2.50 -3.46
CA SER A 51 -14.60 -1.75 -2.24
C SER A 51 -13.33 -1.75 -1.37
N MET A 52 -13.29 -0.85 -0.39
CA MET A 52 -12.21 -0.86 0.61
C MET A 52 -12.14 -2.17 1.41
N GLU A 53 -13.26 -2.89 1.56
CA GLU A 53 -13.28 -4.18 2.25
C GLU A 53 -12.51 -5.23 1.44
N THR A 54 -12.75 -5.32 0.13
CA THR A 54 -12.00 -6.22 -0.75
C THR A 54 -10.51 -5.88 -0.76
N VAL A 55 -10.16 -4.59 -0.81
CA VAL A 55 -8.76 -4.15 -0.76
C VAL A 55 -8.11 -4.55 0.57
N ALA A 56 -8.80 -4.35 1.69
CA ALA A 56 -8.30 -4.74 3.01
C ALA A 56 -8.10 -6.25 3.13
N ASP A 57 -9.01 -7.07 2.58
CA ASP A 57 -8.86 -8.53 2.58
C ASP A 57 -7.67 -9.00 1.73
N LEU A 58 -7.49 -8.42 0.53
CA LEU A 58 -6.31 -8.69 -0.30
C LEU A 58 -5.02 -8.28 0.41
N ILE A 59 -5.01 -7.15 1.13
CA ILE A 59 -3.85 -6.75 1.94
C ILE A 59 -3.58 -7.75 3.06
N ARG A 60 -4.61 -8.23 3.78
CA ARG A 60 -4.45 -9.25 4.83
C ARG A 60 -3.88 -10.55 4.26
N GLY A 61 -4.40 -10.98 3.11
CA GLY A 61 -3.90 -12.15 2.39
C GLY A 61 -2.44 -12.02 1.94
N ALA A 62 -2.04 -10.85 1.44
CA ALA A 62 -0.66 -10.57 1.11
C ALA A 62 0.26 -10.61 2.34
N LYS A 63 -0.19 -10.01 3.45
CA LYS A 63 0.57 -9.97 4.69
C LYS A 63 0.76 -11.33 5.33
N SER A 64 -0.19 -12.25 5.20
CA SER A 64 -0.06 -13.61 5.77
C SER A 64 1.09 -14.40 5.15
N VAL A 65 1.50 -14.06 3.93
CA VAL A 65 2.63 -14.68 3.20
C VAL A 65 3.84 -13.75 3.04
N GLY A 66 3.77 -12.52 3.56
CA GLY A 66 4.87 -11.56 3.51
C GLY A 66 5.19 -10.98 2.12
N ILE A 67 4.24 -11.00 1.18
CA ILE A 67 4.37 -10.28 -0.10
C ILE A 67 3.90 -8.83 0.05
N ALA A 68 4.66 -7.89 -0.50
CA ALA A 68 4.34 -6.47 -0.38
C ALA A 68 3.12 -6.09 -1.24
N THR A 69 2.43 -5.01 -0.85
CA THR A 69 1.28 -4.47 -1.58
C THR A 69 1.54 -3.03 -2.01
N ILE A 70 1.32 -2.75 -3.30
CA ILE A 70 1.20 -1.39 -3.83
C ILE A 70 -0.24 -1.18 -4.28
N ILE A 71 -0.87 -0.12 -3.82
CA ILE A 71 -2.26 0.19 -4.17
C ILE A 71 -2.30 1.38 -5.10
N ARG A 72 -2.87 1.21 -6.30
CA ARG A 72 -3.25 2.36 -7.12
C ARG A 72 -4.53 2.96 -6.60
N VAL A 73 -4.47 4.18 -6.09
CA VAL A 73 -5.64 4.90 -5.62
C VAL A 73 -6.39 5.53 -6.81
N PRO A 74 -7.72 5.76 -6.72
CA PRO A 74 -8.48 6.33 -7.82
C PRO A 74 -8.10 7.78 -8.15
N HIS A 75 -7.67 8.56 -7.16
CA HIS A 75 -7.36 9.98 -7.32
C HIS A 75 -6.44 10.48 -6.18
N LEU A 76 -5.80 11.63 -6.39
CA LEU A 76 -5.02 12.34 -5.38
C LEU A 76 -5.92 13.01 -4.32
N GLU A 77 -6.50 12.19 -3.44
CA GLU A 77 -7.29 12.66 -2.30
C GLU A 77 -6.86 11.99 -1.00
N THR A 78 -6.88 12.75 0.09
CA THR A 78 -6.53 12.26 1.43
C THR A 78 -7.33 11.01 1.79
N TYR A 79 -8.63 10.99 1.48
CA TYR A 79 -9.54 9.89 1.79
C TYR A 79 -9.09 8.55 1.17
N PHE A 80 -8.62 8.56 -0.09
CA PHE A 80 -8.16 7.33 -0.73
C PHE A 80 -6.81 6.87 -0.17
N ILE A 81 -5.89 7.82 0.02
CA ILE A 81 -4.52 7.52 0.45
C ILE A 81 -4.48 7.05 1.90
N SER A 82 -5.13 7.76 2.82
CA SER A 82 -5.08 7.41 4.24
C SER A 82 -5.65 6.03 4.50
N ARG A 83 -6.79 5.70 3.88
CA ARG A 83 -7.50 4.43 4.12
C ARG A 83 -6.74 3.20 3.64
N VAL A 84 -6.11 3.26 2.47
CA VAL A 84 -5.32 2.11 1.97
C VAL A 84 -4.05 1.91 2.81
N LEU A 85 -3.43 3.01 3.24
CA LEU A 85 -2.30 2.93 4.15
C LEU A 85 -2.75 2.44 5.53
N ASP A 86 -3.91 2.86 6.04
CA ASP A 86 -4.43 2.37 7.33
C ASP A 86 -4.70 0.86 7.30
N ALA A 87 -5.22 0.37 6.17
CA ALA A 87 -5.41 -1.06 5.89
C ALA A 87 -4.09 -1.85 5.81
N GLY A 88 -2.95 -1.17 5.67
CA GLY A 88 -1.62 -1.78 5.69
C GLY A 88 -0.99 -1.96 4.31
N ALA A 89 -1.33 -1.10 3.34
CA ALA A 89 -0.58 -1.00 2.11
C ALA A 89 0.89 -0.63 2.37
N GLU A 90 1.85 -1.28 1.69
CA GLU A 90 3.27 -0.90 1.79
C GLU A 90 3.61 0.35 0.96
N GLY A 91 2.87 0.55 -0.13
CA GLY A 91 3.05 1.68 -1.01
C GLY A 91 1.77 2.04 -1.75
N ILE A 92 1.77 3.23 -2.34
CA ILE A 92 0.69 3.72 -3.18
C ILE A 92 1.23 4.14 -4.54
N MET A 93 0.37 4.08 -5.54
CA MET A 93 0.56 4.69 -6.85
C MET A 93 -0.60 5.66 -7.07
N VAL A 94 -0.28 6.92 -7.39
CA VAL A 94 -1.29 7.95 -7.64
C VAL A 94 -1.30 8.26 -9.15
N PRO A 95 -2.43 8.06 -9.84
CA PRO A 95 -2.48 8.24 -11.28
C PRO A 95 -2.31 9.71 -11.67
N MET A 96 -1.85 9.94 -12.90
CA MET A 96 -1.77 11.26 -13.54
C MET A 96 -1.04 12.33 -12.72
N THR A 97 0.04 11.94 -12.03
CA THR A 97 0.92 12.87 -11.30
C THR A 97 1.95 13.47 -12.26
N SER A 98 1.81 14.76 -12.56
CA SER A 98 2.63 15.48 -13.54
C SER A 98 3.24 16.78 -13.02
N THR A 99 2.95 17.18 -11.76
CA THR A 99 3.51 18.39 -11.16
C THR A 99 4.20 18.13 -9.82
N LYS A 100 5.11 19.02 -9.45
CA LYS A 100 5.81 19.00 -8.16
C LYS A 100 4.84 19.10 -6.99
N GLU A 101 3.84 19.98 -7.10
CA GLU A 101 2.84 20.24 -6.06
C GLU A 101 1.97 19.00 -5.82
N GLN A 102 1.66 18.25 -6.88
CA GLN A 102 0.98 16.96 -6.75
C GLN A 102 1.85 15.96 -5.98
N ALA A 103 3.14 15.84 -6.32
CA ALA A 103 4.07 14.97 -5.60
C ALA A 103 4.21 15.36 -4.12
N GLU A 104 4.28 16.65 -3.79
CA GLU A 104 4.31 17.15 -2.41
C GLU A 104 3.01 16.80 -1.66
N ARG A 105 1.84 16.92 -2.31
CA ARG A 105 0.56 16.50 -1.72
C ARG A 105 0.52 14.99 -1.45
N ILE A 106 1.07 14.16 -2.33
CA ILE A 106 1.17 12.70 -2.12
C ILE A 106 1.96 12.42 -0.84
N VAL A 107 3.12 13.05 -0.67
CA VAL A 107 3.94 12.91 0.55
C VAL A 107 3.16 13.37 1.78
N ARG A 108 2.54 14.55 1.72
CA ARG A 108 1.75 15.12 2.81
C ARG A 108 0.61 14.20 3.25
N TYR A 109 -0.10 13.56 2.32
CA TYR A 109 -1.21 12.66 2.64
C TYR A 109 -0.75 11.27 3.08
N SER A 110 0.48 10.86 2.74
CA SER A 110 1.01 9.54 3.07
C SER A 110 1.73 9.49 4.42
N LYS A 111 2.34 10.61 4.83
CA LYS A 111 3.23 10.69 6.00
C LYS A 111 2.58 11.38 7.20
N TYR A 112 2.94 10.94 8.39
CA TYR A 112 2.61 11.61 9.65
C TYR A 112 3.49 12.84 9.87
N ALA A 113 3.11 13.69 10.83
CA ALA A 113 3.95 14.80 11.25
C ALA A 113 5.33 14.28 11.73
N PRO A 114 6.45 14.99 11.45
CA PRO A 114 6.52 16.31 10.80
C PRO A 114 6.61 16.27 9.27
N LEU A 115 6.75 15.09 8.66
CA LEU A 115 6.98 14.95 7.21
C LEU A 115 5.70 15.14 6.38
N GLY A 116 4.54 14.94 6.98
CA GLY A 116 3.24 15.12 6.35
C GLY A 116 2.15 15.51 7.34
N GLY A 117 0.91 15.28 6.95
CA GLY A 117 -0.29 15.66 7.71
C GLY A 117 -1.34 14.56 7.77
N ARG A 118 -0.97 13.30 7.56
CA ARG A 118 -1.88 12.17 7.69
C ARG A 118 -2.36 12.03 9.14
N GLY A 119 -3.65 11.80 9.34
CA GLY A 119 -4.21 11.46 10.66
C GLY A 119 -3.75 10.07 11.12
N PHE A 120 -3.40 9.93 12.40
CA PHE A 120 -2.91 8.66 12.95
C PHE A 120 -4.06 7.81 13.50
N GLY A 121 -4.24 6.61 12.95
CA GLY A 121 -5.13 5.58 13.49
C GLY A 121 -4.31 4.41 14.05
N GLY A 122 -4.21 4.29 15.38
CA GLY A 122 -3.45 3.19 16.00
C GLY A 122 -4.15 1.83 15.86
N GLN A 123 -3.37 0.75 15.98
CA GLN A 123 -3.88 -0.64 16.07
C GLN A 123 -4.71 -1.09 14.86
N MET A 124 -4.29 -0.69 13.67
CA MET A 124 -4.92 -1.08 12.40
C MET A 124 -3.98 -1.95 11.55
N GLY A 125 -4.32 -2.14 10.27
CA GLY A 125 -3.55 -2.98 9.36
C GLY A 125 -2.08 -2.56 9.24
N HIS A 126 -1.75 -1.28 9.12
CA HIS A 126 -0.35 -0.82 9.06
C HIS A 126 0.47 -1.09 10.32
N SER A 127 -0.16 -1.24 11.49
CA SER A 127 0.55 -1.52 12.73
C SER A 127 0.57 -3.00 13.13
N ASP A 128 0.10 -3.89 12.25
CA ASP A 128 -0.14 -5.30 12.60
C ASP A 128 -1.04 -5.44 13.84
N TYR A 129 -1.97 -4.50 14.04
CA TYR A 129 -2.85 -4.42 15.23
C TYR A 129 -2.11 -4.24 16.56
N LYS A 130 -0.81 -3.93 16.52
CA LYS A 130 0.01 -3.67 17.71
C LYS A 130 -0.05 -2.19 18.09
N PRO A 131 0.13 -1.87 19.38
CA PRO A 131 0.32 -0.49 19.82
C PRO A 131 1.68 0.00 19.34
N VAL A 132 1.69 1.12 18.63
CA VAL A 132 2.86 1.77 18.05
C VAL A 132 2.64 3.28 18.07
N LYS A 133 3.69 4.07 18.26
CA LYS A 133 3.59 5.53 18.20
C LYS A 133 3.67 6.00 16.74
N ALA A 134 2.97 7.09 16.42
CA ALA A 134 3.04 7.70 15.09
C ALA A 134 4.48 8.01 14.63
N ALA A 135 5.36 8.35 15.57
CA ALA A 135 6.78 8.62 15.32
C ALA A 135 7.59 7.39 14.85
N GLU A 136 7.03 6.18 14.94
CA GLU A 136 7.68 4.94 14.51
C GLU A 136 7.40 4.60 13.02
N PHE A 137 6.64 5.43 12.30
CA PHE A 137 6.24 5.25 10.89
C PHE A 137 6.80 6.29 9.91
#